data_AF-A0A8C2Z8U3-F1
#
_entry.id   AF-A0A8C2Z8U3-F1
#
_cell.length_a   1.000
_cell.length_b   1.000
_cell.length_c   1.000
_cell.angle_alpha   90.00
_cell.angle_beta   90.00
_cell.angle_gamma   90.00
#
_symmetry.space_group_name_H-M   'P 1'
#
loop_
_entity.id
_entity.type
_entity.pdbx_description
1 polymer ?
#
loop_
_entity_poly.entity_id
_entity_poly.type
_entity_poly.pdbx_seq_one_letter_code
_entity_poly.pdbx_strand_id
1 'polypeptide(L)'
;MEGLLGICLLWAVLQRSNMQIASPATVLNCCEGDILLLLDSSGSVSNYEFFRLLLFAAELLRPFSLGRGHVRVGLLQVGTNPNLEFGLDVHNNQESLQKALQSVRQLQGDTNTEAALRVAQRLLTETSENVPKILLWLTDGVQPGDVDRPMSELKAQGVSVLAVSTVHGNHQVLQRAVTPPRQSHLYSVDIDTIEIITEDLREAIIKIICAERLHVIHLTSHSATLQWRPVLSADSGYYELWYNSMWKTDNETRRVLPGDSNWVELTNLQPDTTYTAALHPESNQNLFNTLSVNFTTLPDVVSPAVVSVSDSGPHQICVSWGPLQLARVQRYTVEYGAIPSGDVHTMTLHSQQNSTILTGLEPGTQYLVTVSALHVNGKERAMTVRACTQEASLPALADLQLTIVERQEVQVAWQAHQEGLKGYWLSWETESSRSIKPSMSSVYLPPTSRSTRLTHLAASSRVCVSPVYSSGRGDGLCCTAERHTDSSQWG
;
A
#
# COMPACT_ATOMS: atom_id res chain seq x y z
N MET A 1 10.54 34.36 -85.93
CA MET A 1 10.04 33.12 -86.56
C MET A 1 10.69 31.98 -85.81
N GLU A 2 10.07 31.60 -84.69
CA GLU A 2 9.38 30.30 -84.47
C GLU A 2 10.40 29.21 -84.13
N GLY A 3 10.35 28.44 -83.04
CA GLY A 3 9.39 28.26 -81.96
C GLY A 3 9.74 26.94 -81.26
N LEU A 4 9.88 26.98 -79.92
CA LEU A 4 9.92 25.88 -78.94
C LEU A 4 10.61 24.54 -79.29
N LEU A 5 11.75 24.29 -78.64
CA LEU A 5 12.21 22.94 -78.29
C LEU A 5 11.32 22.37 -77.17
N GLY A 6 10.61 21.29 -77.48
CA GLY A 6 9.96 20.43 -76.50
C GLY A 6 10.26 18.97 -76.83
N ILE A 7 10.83 18.25 -75.86
CA ILE A 7 10.49 16.87 -75.46
C ILE A 7 11.20 16.66 -74.12
N CYS A 8 10.44 16.79 -73.04
CA CYS A 8 10.76 16.25 -71.73
C CYS A 8 10.63 14.72 -71.82
N LEU A 9 11.74 14.00 -71.73
CA LEU A 9 11.74 12.58 -71.41
C LEU A 9 12.09 12.42 -69.93
N LEU A 10 11.07 12.08 -69.16
CA LEU A 10 11.11 11.76 -67.74
C LEU A 10 12.19 10.70 -67.46
N TRP A 11 13.24 11.09 -66.75
CA TRP A 11 13.99 10.17 -65.91
C TRP A 11 13.16 9.89 -64.66
N ALA A 12 12.41 8.80 -64.66
CA ALA A 12 11.84 8.24 -63.44
C ALA A 12 12.97 7.69 -62.58
N VAL A 13 13.58 8.55 -61.77
CA VAL A 13 14.35 8.14 -60.61
C VAL A 13 13.33 7.50 -59.66
N LEU A 14 13.36 6.16 -59.57
CA LEU A 14 12.77 5.45 -58.45
C LEU A 14 13.45 5.97 -57.19
N GLN A 15 12.81 6.93 -56.53
CA GLN A 15 13.06 7.21 -55.12
C GLN A 15 12.90 5.87 -54.40
N ARG A 16 14.03 5.27 -54.01
CA ARG A 16 14.04 4.31 -52.92
C ARG A 16 13.41 5.04 -51.75
N SER A 17 12.14 4.73 -51.48
CA SER A 17 11.52 4.99 -50.20
C SER A 17 12.45 4.39 -49.16
N ASN A 18 13.11 5.29 -48.44
CA ASN A 18 13.91 4.96 -47.27
C ASN A 18 12.91 4.54 -46.19
N MET A 19 12.41 3.31 -46.28
CA MET A 19 11.77 2.65 -45.15
C MET A 19 12.89 2.34 -44.16
N GLN A 20 13.15 3.29 -43.27
CA GLN A 20 13.77 2.99 -42.00
C GLN A 20 12.83 2.04 -41.24
N ILE A 21 13.08 0.75 -41.37
CA ILE A 21 12.51 -0.28 -40.51
C ILE A 21 13.61 -0.72 -39.53
N ALA A 22 13.21 -0.69 -38.26
CA ALA A 22 13.81 -1.26 -37.07
C ALA A 22 15.12 -0.64 -36.55
N SER A 23 14.98 -0.02 -35.38
CA SER A 23 16.02 0.22 -34.38
C SER A 23 16.98 -0.97 -34.25
N PRO A 24 18.28 -0.76 -33.97
CA PRO A 24 19.15 -1.86 -33.57
C PRO A 24 18.54 -2.51 -32.31
N ALA A 25 18.31 -3.82 -32.36
CA ALA A 25 17.84 -4.60 -31.22
C ALA A 25 18.70 -4.22 -30.00
N THR A 26 18.05 -3.64 -28.99
CA THR A 26 18.72 -3.22 -27.76
C THR A 26 19.29 -4.49 -27.11
N VAL A 27 20.61 -4.53 -26.92
CA VAL A 27 21.26 -5.67 -26.26
C VAL A 27 20.69 -5.81 -24.84
N LEU A 28 20.22 -7.00 -24.50
CA LEU A 28 19.57 -7.32 -23.23
C LEU A 28 20.62 -7.52 -22.13
N ASN A 29 21.12 -6.41 -21.60
CA ASN A 29 22.10 -6.34 -20.52
C ASN A 29 21.50 -6.49 -19.11
N CYS A 30 20.41 -7.24 -18.92
CA CYS A 30 19.82 -7.51 -17.60
C CYS A 30 19.78 -9.01 -17.25
N CYS A 31 20.04 -9.87 -18.22
CA CYS A 31 19.83 -11.33 -18.13
C CYS A 31 21.09 -12.08 -17.69
N GLU A 32 20.99 -12.87 -16.62
CA GLU A 32 22.02 -13.85 -16.21
C GLU A 32 21.37 -15.22 -16.01
N GLY A 33 21.94 -16.23 -16.66
CA GLY A 33 21.49 -17.61 -16.47
C GLY A 33 22.11 -18.57 -17.46
N ASP A 34 21.88 -19.86 -17.21
CA ASP A 34 22.31 -20.94 -18.10
C ASP A 34 21.16 -21.31 -19.03
N ILE A 35 21.38 -21.30 -20.34
CA ILE A 35 20.45 -21.81 -21.34
C ILE A 35 21.09 -23.01 -22.02
N LEU A 36 20.55 -24.20 -21.76
CA LEU A 36 20.90 -25.40 -22.50
C LEU A 36 19.86 -25.64 -23.59
N LEU A 37 20.29 -25.57 -24.84
CA LEU A 37 19.48 -25.97 -26.00
C LEU A 37 19.50 -27.49 -26.10
N LEU A 38 18.33 -28.11 -26.02
CA LEU A 38 18.13 -29.52 -26.32
C LEU A 38 17.49 -29.61 -27.71
N LEU A 39 18.32 -29.85 -28.73
CA LEU A 39 17.91 -29.81 -30.14
C LEU A 39 17.65 -31.22 -30.67
N ASP A 40 16.43 -31.48 -31.11
CA ASP A 40 16.09 -32.75 -31.75
C ASP A 40 16.73 -32.87 -33.12
N SER A 41 17.59 -33.87 -33.26
CA SER A 41 18.40 -34.12 -34.45
C SER A 41 18.19 -35.54 -34.98
N SER A 42 17.14 -36.21 -34.50
CA SER A 42 16.76 -37.56 -34.88
C SER A 42 16.28 -37.64 -36.33
N GLY A 43 16.09 -38.86 -36.83
CA GLY A 43 15.67 -39.15 -38.19
C GLY A 43 14.19 -38.88 -38.49
N SER A 44 13.35 -38.61 -37.47
CA SER A 44 11.98 -38.15 -37.69
C SER A 44 11.92 -36.67 -38.10
N VAL A 45 12.91 -35.89 -37.68
CA VAL A 45 13.04 -34.47 -38.02
C VAL A 45 13.62 -34.34 -39.42
N SER A 46 12.89 -33.71 -40.35
CA SER A 46 13.44 -33.44 -41.68
C SER A 46 14.63 -32.48 -41.61
N ASN A 47 15.54 -32.55 -42.59
CA ASN A 47 16.68 -31.63 -42.64
C ASN A 47 16.25 -30.15 -42.68
N TYR A 48 15.12 -29.88 -43.32
CA TYR A 48 14.50 -28.57 -43.37
C TYR A 48 14.04 -28.10 -41.99
N GLU A 49 13.30 -28.93 -41.25
CA GLU A 49 12.84 -28.61 -39.89
C GLU A 49 14.00 -28.41 -38.93
N PHE A 50 15.01 -29.28 -38.97
CA PHE A 50 16.21 -29.16 -38.17
C PHE A 50 16.89 -27.80 -38.38
N PHE A 51 17.10 -27.41 -39.64
CA PHE A 51 17.74 -26.13 -39.95
C PHE A 51 16.89 -24.93 -39.52
N ARG A 52 15.56 -25.00 -39.67
CA ARG A 52 14.65 -23.95 -39.20
C ARG A 52 14.65 -23.81 -37.68
N LEU A 53 14.66 -24.91 -36.92
CA LEU A 53 14.78 -24.89 -35.45
C LEU A 53 16.11 -24.27 -34.99
N LEU A 54 17.20 -24.62 -35.66
CA LEU A 54 18.54 -24.10 -35.37
C LEU A 54 18.65 -22.60 -35.67
N LEU A 55 18.13 -22.16 -36.81
CA LEU A 55 18.04 -20.73 -37.16
C LEU A 55 17.18 -19.96 -36.17
N PHE A 56 16.02 -20.52 -35.79
CA PHE A 56 15.15 -19.93 -34.78
C PHE A 56 15.89 -19.75 -33.45
N ALA A 57 16.62 -20.77 -32.97
CA ALA A 57 17.43 -20.65 -31.76
C ALA A 57 18.50 -19.55 -31.88
N ALA A 58 19.14 -19.41 -33.06
CA ALA A 58 20.14 -18.39 -33.30
C ALA A 58 19.56 -16.96 -33.25
N GLU A 59 18.37 -16.73 -33.80
CA GLU A 59 17.67 -15.43 -33.73
C GLU A 59 17.09 -15.16 -32.33
N LEU A 60 16.56 -16.20 -31.67
CA LEU A 60 16.09 -16.12 -30.29
C LEU A 60 17.22 -15.71 -29.35
N LEU A 61 18.45 -16.17 -29.57
CA LEU A 61 19.57 -15.85 -28.69
C LEU A 61 20.30 -14.55 -29.03
N ARG A 62 20.00 -13.92 -30.18
CA ARG A 62 20.75 -12.77 -30.71
C ARG A 62 20.89 -11.56 -29.77
N PRO A 63 19.84 -11.15 -29.04
CA PRO A 63 19.91 -9.96 -28.21
C PRO A 63 20.54 -10.18 -26.84
N PHE A 64 20.85 -11.42 -26.43
CA PHE A 64 21.43 -11.68 -25.10
C PHE A 64 22.93 -11.39 -25.09
N SER A 65 23.39 -10.73 -24.02
CA SER A 65 24.82 -10.67 -23.70
C SER A 65 25.30 -12.03 -23.19
N LEU A 66 26.49 -12.43 -23.62
CA LEU A 66 27.05 -13.76 -23.35
C LEU A 66 28.27 -13.69 -22.45
N GLY A 67 28.47 -14.72 -21.63
CA GLY A 67 29.66 -14.89 -20.80
C GLY A 67 29.36 -14.96 -19.30
N ARG A 68 30.43 -14.95 -18.47
CA ARG A 68 30.29 -15.00 -17.01
C ARG A 68 29.59 -13.74 -16.50
N GLY A 69 28.62 -13.91 -15.60
CA GLY A 69 27.77 -12.83 -15.10
C GLY A 69 26.67 -12.37 -16.07
N HIS A 70 26.56 -13.04 -17.23
CA HIS A 70 25.55 -12.86 -18.27
C HIS A 70 24.88 -14.21 -18.61
N VAL A 71 24.33 -14.36 -19.82
CA VAL A 71 23.77 -15.61 -20.30
C VAL A 71 24.89 -16.55 -20.77
N ARG A 72 24.83 -17.81 -20.36
CA ARG A 72 25.70 -18.87 -20.85
C ARG A 72 24.89 -19.86 -21.67
N VAL A 73 25.39 -20.27 -22.83
CA VAL A 73 24.64 -21.09 -23.77
C VAL A 73 25.40 -22.37 -24.10
N GLY A 74 24.71 -23.51 -23.98
CA GLY A 74 25.19 -24.81 -24.43
C GLY A 74 24.22 -25.42 -25.44
N LEU A 75 24.69 -26.35 -26.26
CA LEU A 75 23.84 -27.07 -27.22
C LEU A 75 24.11 -28.57 -27.15
N LEU A 76 23.06 -29.32 -26.87
CA LEU A 76 23.03 -30.78 -26.83
C LEU A 76 22.05 -31.30 -27.90
N GLN A 77 22.55 -32.10 -28.83
CA GLN A 77 21.75 -32.74 -29.86
C GLN A 77 21.16 -34.08 -29.36
N VAL A 78 19.87 -34.30 -29.62
CA VAL A 78 19.20 -35.59 -29.45
C VAL A 78 19.36 -36.42 -30.72
N GLY A 79 19.81 -37.66 -30.56
CA GLY A 79 19.95 -38.66 -31.62
C GLY A 79 20.16 -40.03 -30.98
N THR A 80 20.61 -41.03 -31.75
CA THR A 80 20.78 -42.40 -31.21
C THR A 80 21.72 -42.41 -30.01
N ASN A 81 22.81 -41.65 -30.14
CA ASN A 81 23.70 -41.27 -29.06
C ASN A 81 23.66 -39.74 -28.94
N PRO A 82 23.26 -39.18 -27.78
CA PRO A 82 23.26 -37.74 -27.57
C PRO A 82 24.66 -37.14 -27.79
N ASN A 83 24.75 -36.00 -28.47
CA ASN A 83 26.02 -35.33 -28.74
C ASN A 83 26.03 -33.90 -28.18
N LEU A 84 26.99 -33.60 -27.30
CA LEU A 84 27.23 -32.24 -26.81
C LEU A 84 28.08 -31.49 -27.83
N GLU A 85 27.47 -30.58 -28.58
CA GLU A 85 28.18 -29.77 -29.59
C GLU A 85 29.12 -28.76 -28.91
N PHE A 86 28.63 -28.09 -27.88
CA PHE A 86 29.42 -27.21 -27.03
C PHE A 86 28.77 -27.03 -25.65
N GLY A 87 29.62 -26.87 -24.63
CA GLY A 87 29.19 -26.61 -23.26
C GLY A 87 28.88 -25.12 -22.98
N LEU A 88 28.32 -24.86 -21.80
CA LEU A 88 27.83 -23.53 -21.37
C LEU A 88 28.92 -22.43 -21.38
N ASP A 89 30.17 -22.77 -21.05
CA ASP A 89 31.26 -21.80 -20.91
C ASP A 89 32.11 -21.63 -22.19
N VAL A 90 31.74 -22.26 -23.31
CA VAL A 90 32.56 -22.27 -24.54
C VAL A 90 32.48 -20.94 -25.31
N HIS A 91 31.29 -20.34 -25.38
CA HIS A 91 31.04 -19.14 -26.18
C HIS A 91 30.66 -17.95 -25.28
N ASN A 92 31.50 -16.92 -25.28
CA ASN A 92 31.34 -15.71 -24.45
C ASN A 92 30.99 -14.44 -25.25
N ASN A 93 30.72 -14.58 -26.56
CA ASN A 93 30.35 -13.46 -27.42
C ASN A 93 29.50 -13.92 -28.59
N GLN A 94 28.67 -13.01 -29.11
CA GLN A 94 27.66 -13.34 -30.11
C GLN A 94 28.26 -13.86 -31.42
N GLU A 95 29.40 -13.32 -31.85
CA GLU A 95 30.05 -13.77 -33.08
C GLU A 95 30.45 -15.24 -33.00
N SER A 96 31.06 -15.66 -31.88
CA SER A 96 31.48 -17.05 -31.68
C SER A 96 30.29 -18.00 -31.58
N LEU A 97 29.24 -17.64 -30.83
CA LEU A 97 28.04 -18.46 -30.68
C LEU A 97 27.31 -18.63 -32.02
N GLN A 98 27.12 -17.55 -32.77
CA GLN A 98 26.40 -17.59 -34.05
C GLN A 98 27.13 -18.45 -35.08
N LYS A 99 28.47 -18.35 -35.16
CA LYS A 99 29.28 -19.24 -36.01
C LYS A 99 29.16 -20.71 -35.60
N ALA A 100 29.19 -20.99 -34.30
CA ALA A 100 29.03 -22.35 -33.78
C ALA A 100 27.67 -22.93 -34.14
N LEU A 101 26.57 -22.19 -33.86
CA LEU A 101 25.21 -22.58 -34.22
C LEU A 101 25.06 -22.86 -35.72
N GLN A 102 25.60 -22.00 -36.59
CA GLN A 102 25.53 -22.20 -38.05
C GLN A 102 26.33 -23.42 -38.56
N SER A 103 27.26 -23.94 -37.77
CA SER A 103 28.12 -25.07 -38.16
C SER A 103 27.58 -26.44 -37.73
N VAL A 104 26.55 -26.47 -36.88
CA VAL A 104 25.98 -27.71 -36.34
C VAL A 104 25.38 -28.55 -37.46
N ARG A 105 25.67 -29.85 -37.44
CA ARG A 105 25.13 -30.83 -38.40
C ARG A 105 24.20 -31.79 -37.68
N GLN A 106 23.06 -32.06 -38.32
CA GLN A 106 22.08 -33.01 -37.83
C GLN A 106 22.69 -34.42 -37.74
N LEU A 107 22.47 -35.09 -36.61
CA LEU A 107 23.00 -36.44 -36.35
C LEU A 107 22.29 -37.54 -37.15
N GLN A 108 20.96 -37.44 -37.32
CA GLN A 108 20.09 -38.49 -37.83
C GLN A 108 20.03 -39.74 -36.91
N GLY A 109 19.19 -40.72 -37.26
CA GLY A 109 19.04 -41.99 -36.51
C GLY A 109 17.91 -41.97 -35.48
N ASP A 110 17.92 -42.95 -34.57
CA ASP A 110 16.86 -43.12 -33.56
C ASP A 110 16.80 -41.96 -32.56
N THR A 111 15.60 -41.70 -32.00
CA THR A 111 15.37 -40.64 -31.01
C THR A 111 15.62 -41.17 -29.59
N ASN A 112 16.67 -40.69 -28.92
CA ASN A 112 16.99 -41.06 -27.53
C ASN A 112 16.98 -39.85 -26.58
N THR A 113 15.80 -39.26 -26.37
CA THR A 113 15.62 -38.09 -25.51
C THR A 113 15.96 -38.37 -24.05
N GLU A 114 15.64 -39.56 -23.53
CA GLU A 114 15.93 -39.90 -22.14
C GLU A 114 17.43 -39.86 -21.84
N ALA A 115 18.26 -40.44 -22.72
CA ALA A 115 19.71 -40.36 -22.58
C ALA A 115 20.22 -38.92 -22.67
N ALA A 116 19.66 -38.11 -23.58
CA ALA A 116 20.03 -36.71 -23.71
C ALA A 116 19.68 -35.91 -22.45
N LEU A 117 18.50 -36.15 -21.85
CA LEU A 117 18.09 -35.49 -20.62
C LEU A 117 19.00 -35.85 -19.43
N ARG A 118 19.52 -37.08 -19.36
CA ARG A 118 20.52 -37.45 -18.34
C ARG A 118 21.84 -36.70 -18.52
N VAL A 119 22.27 -36.43 -19.76
CA VAL A 119 23.44 -35.59 -20.04
C VAL A 119 23.15 -34.14 -19.65
N ALA A 120 21.98 -33.61 -20.05
CA ALA A 120 21.53 -32.27 -19.70
C ALA A 120 21.50 -32.03 -18.18
N GLN A 121 20.99 -33.01 -17.42
CA GLN A 121 20.95 -32.95 -15.96
C GLN A 121 22.35 -32.82 -15.36
N ARG A 122 23.34 -33.59 -15.84
CA ARG A 122 24.73 -33.45 -15.36
C ARG A 122 25.29 -32.06 -15.65
N LEU A 123 25.14 -31.59 -16.90
CA LEU A 123 25.64 -30.28 -17.32
C LEU A 123 25.04 -29.13 -16.50
N LEU A 124 23.73 -29.19 -16.21
CA LEU A 124 23.03 -28.16 -15.45
C LEU A 124 23.21 -28.29 -13.93
N THR A 125 23.65 -29.45 -13.41
CA THR A 125 23.91 -29.65 -11.97
C THR A 125 25.36 -29.39 -11.59
N GLU A 126 26.30 -29.60 -12.51
CA GLU A 126 27.73 -29.33 -12.31
C GLU A 126 28.05 -27.83 -12.26
N THR A 127 27.14 -26.96 -12.73
CA THR A 127 27.32 -25.52 -12.58
C THR A 127 27.09 -25.10 -11.12
N SER A 128 28.19 -24.76 -10.43
CA SER A 128 28.24 -24.32 -9.02
C SER A 128 27.61 -22.95 -8.75
N GLU A 129 27.09 -22.30 -9.78
CA GLU A 129 26.54 -20.95 -9.71
C GLU A 129 25.04 -21.01 -9.44
N ASN A 130 24.59 -20.25 -8.43
CA ASN A 130 23.17 -20.15 -8.06
C ASN A 130 22.44 -19.16 -9.00
N VAL A 131 22.54 -19.43 -10.30
CA VAL A 131 21.93 -18.67 -11.39
C VAL A 131 20.69 -19.41 -11.91
N PRO A 132 19.68 -18.69 -12.46
CA PRO A 132 18.56 -19.33 -13.15
C PRO A 132 19.04 -20.24 -14.28
N LYS A 133 18.41 -21.41 -14.42
CA LYS A 133 18.77 -22.42 -15.43
C LYS A 133 17.56 -22.74 -16.29
N ILE A 134 17.75 -22.73 -17.61
CA ILE A 134 16.74 -23.05 -18.61
C ILE A 134 17.20 -24.24 -19.43
N LEU A 135 16.30 -25.21 -19.60
CA LEU A 135 16.38 -26.20 -20.66
C LEU A 135 15.37 -25.81 -21.74
N LEU A 136 15.84 -25.41 -22.92
CA LEU A 136 14.98 -25.10 -24.07
C LEU A 136 14.99 -26.29 -25.03
N TRP A 137 13.86 -27.01 -25.07
CA TRP A 137 13.68 -28.19 -25.91
C TRP A 137 13.06 -27.82 -27.26
N LEU A 138 13.80 -28.05 -28.34
CA LEU A 138 13.39 -27.79 -29.72
C LEU A 138 13.22 -29.15 -30.43
N THR A 139 12.00 -29.50 -30.84
CA THR A 139 11.70 -30.85 -31.35
C THR A 139 10.57 -30.87 -32.38
N ASP A 140 10.45 -31.93 -33.17
CA ASP A 140 9.22 -32.23 -33.94
C ASP A 140 8.12 -32.83 -33.03
N GLY A 141 8.49 -33.24 -31.80
CA GLY A 141 7.66 -33.84 -30.78
C GLY A 141 7.23 -35.29 -31.07
N VAL A 142 7.85 -35.96 -32.05
CA VAL A 142 7.49 -37.32 -32.45
C VAL A 142 8.17 -38.33 -31.52
N GLN A 143 7.34 -39.12 -30.81
CA GLN A 143 7.78 -40.23 -29.94
C GLN A 143 8.99 -39.90 -29.04
N PRO A 144 8.92 -38.86 -28.18
CA PRO A 144 10.06 -38.43 -27.37
C PRO A 144 10.54 -39.46 -26.33
N GLY A 145 9.83 -40.57 -26.13
CA GLY A 145 10.13 -41.57 -25.11
C GLY A 145 9.62 -41.20 -23.72
N ASP A 146 10.11 -41.90 -22.70
CA ASP A 146 9.81 -41.61 -21.29
C ASP A 146 10.67 -40.44 -20.79
N VAL A 147 10.07 -39.24 -20.84
CA VAL A 147 10.72 -37.99 -20.39
C VAL A 147 10.18 -37.50 -19.04
N ASP A 148 9.14 -38.15 -18.48
CA ASP A 148 8.41 -37.62 -17.32
C ASP A 148 9.29 -37.59 -16.06
N ARG A 149 10.03 -38.68 -15.81
CA ARG A 149 10.97 -38.77 -14.70
C ARG A 149 12.13 -37.77 -14.82
N PRO A 150 12.96 -37.78 -15.89
CA PRO A 150 14.09 -36.87 -15.98
C PRO A 150 13.69 -35.38 -15.97
N MET A 151 12.56 -35.03 -16.59
CA MET A 151 12.03 -33.66 -16.53
C MET A 151 11.59 -33.26 -15.12
N SER A 152 11.01 -34.18 -14.35
CA SER A 152 10.63 -33.91 -12.96
C SER A 152 11.85 -33.68 -12.07
N GLU A 153 12.92 -34.45 -12.29
CA GLU A 153 14.18 -34.28 -11.55
C GLU A 153 14.87 -32.94 -11.89
N LEU A 154 14.90 -32.54 -13.17
CA LEU A 154 15.39 -31.22 -13.59
C LEU A 154 14.61 -30.08 -12.94
N LYS A 155 13.27 -30.17 -12.95
CA LYS A 155 12.40 -29.16 -12.31
C LYS A 155 12.62 -29.09 -10.79
N ALA A 156 12.81 -30.23 -10.13
CA ALA A 156 13.12 -30.28 -8.71
C ALA A 156 14.47 -29.62 -8.35
N GLN A 157 15.39 -29.55 -9.31
CA GLN A 157 16.69 -28.87 -9.19
C GLN A 157 16.62 -27.37 -9.55
N GLY A 158 15.41 -26.82 -9.78
CA GLY A 158 15.23 -25.41 -10.11
C GLY A 158 15.47 -25.07 -11.59
N VAL A 159 15.54 -26.07 -12.47
CA VAL A 159 15.62 -25.84 -13.92
C VAL A 159 14.23 -25.54 -14.48
N SER A 160 14.10 -24.42 -15.19
CA SER A 160 12.92 -24.06 -15.95
C SER A 160 12.95 -24.74 -17.32
N VAL A 161 11.92 -25.54 -17.64
CA VAL A 161 11.82 -26.28 -18.89
C VAL A 161 10.85 -25.57 -19.83
N LEU A 162 11.33 -25.17 -21.00
CA LEU A 162 10.54 -24.56 -22.08
C LEU A 162 10.63 -25.48 -23.30
N ALA A 163 9.56 -25.56 -24.09
CA ALA A 163 9.52 -26.40 -25.28
C ALA A 163 8.88 -25.70 -26.48
N VAL A 164 9.49 -25.91 -27.65
CA VAL A 164 8.96 -25.52 -28.96
C VAL A 164 8.86 -26.79 -29.80
N SER A 165 7.66 -27.08 -30.27
CA SER A 165 7.38 -28.23 -31.13
C SER A 165 6.71 -27.84 -32.44
N THR A 166 6.93 -28.64 -33.49
CA THR A 166 6.12 -28.55 -34.70
C THR A 166 4.71 -29.12 -34.47
N VAL A 167 3.78 -28.86 -35.39
CA VAL A 167 2.34 -29.22 -35.25
C VAL A 167 2.10 -30.73 -35.02
N HIS A 168 3.05 -31.59 -35.39
CA HIS A 168 2.91 -33.05 -35.33
C HIS A 168 3.34 -33.66 -33.99
N GLY A 169 3.77 -32.84 -33.03
CA GLY A 169 4.29 -33.30 -31.76
C GLY A 169 3.25 -33.89 -30.80
N ASN A 170 3.68 -34.79 -29.91
CA ASN A 170 2.86 -35.29 -28.82
C ASN A 170 2.68 -34.22 -27.73
N HIS A 171 1.70 -33.33 -27.96
CA HIS A 171 1.40 -32.21 -27.07
C HIS A 171 1.17 -32.62 -25.61
N GLN A 172 0.56 -33.79 -25.35
CA GLN A 172 0.31 -34.26 -23.98
C GLN A 172 1.60 -34.58 -23.20
N VAL A 173 2.63 -35.08 -23.88
CA VAL A 173 3.94 -35.31 -23.26
C VAL A 173 4.63 -33.99 -22.99
N LEU A 174 4.69 -33.11 -23.99
CA LEU A 174 5.35 -31.79 -23.86
C LEU A 174 4.68 -30.92 -22.78
N GLN A 175 3.35 -30.95 -22.68
CA GLN A 175 2.58 -30.24 -21.67
C GLN A 175 2.92 -30.66 -20.22
N ARG A 176 3.32 -31.91 -20.01
CA ARG A 176 3.75 -32.44 -18.70
C ARG A 176 5.23 -32.17 -18.42
N ALA A 177 6.03 -32.12 -19.47
CA ALA A 177 7.46 -31.83 -19.38
C ALA A 177 7.73 -30.38 -18.94
N VAL A 178 7.11 -29.38 -19.58
CA VAL A 178 7.39 -27.95 -19.37
C VAL A 178 7.06 -27.46 -17.95
N THR A 179 7.77 -26.42 -17.52
CA THR A 179 7.49 -25.69 -16.27
C THR A 179 6.28 -24.77 -16.46
N PRO A 180 5.37 -24.60 -15.49
CA PRO A 180 4.29 -23.60 -15.58
C PRO A 180 4.82 -22.14 -15.57
N PRO A 181 4.10 -21.14 -16.16
CA PRO A 181 2.80 -21.26 -16.82
C PRO A 181 2.93 -21.75 -18.27
N ARG A 182 2.06 -22.70 -18.65
CA ARG A 182 2.15 -23.41 -19.93
C ARG A 182 2.00 -22.49 -21.14
N GLN A 183 1.19 -21.44 -21.03
CA GLN A 183 0.88 -20.52 -22.12
C GLN A 183 2.11 -19.75 -22.63
N SER A 184 3.16 -19.61 -21.82
CA SER A 184 4.40 -18.93 -22.19
C SER A 184 5.60 -19.87 -22.29
N HIS A 185 5.46 -21.14 -21.95
CA HIS A 185 6.58 -22.11 -21.91
C HIS A 185 6.41 -23.29 -22.87
N LEU A 186 5.26 -23.43 -23.52
CA LEU A 186 5.00 -24.44 -24.54
C LEU A 186 4.41 -23.78 -25.79
N TYR A 187 5.11 -23.94 -26.91
CA TYR A 187 4.67 -23.44 -28.20
C TYR A 187 4.60 -24.60 -29.20
N SER A 188 3.45 -24.76 -29.85
CA SER A 188 3.27 -25.67 -30.98
C SER A 188 2.94 -24.84 -32.21
N VAL A 189 3.85 -24.79 -33.17
CA VAL A 189 3.77 -23.90 -34.35
C VAL A 189 4.11 -24.64 -35.63
N ASP A 190 3.63 -24.14 -36.76
CA ASP A 190 4.13 -24.59 -38.06
C ASP A 190 5.57 -24.13 -38.23
N ILE A 191 6.44 -25.03 -38.69
CA ILE A 191 7.86 -24.77 -38.88
C ILE A 191 8.12 -23.58 -39.82
N ASP A 192 7.23 -23.38 -40.80
CA ASP A 192 7.35 -22.27 -41.75
C ASP A 192 7.09 -20.91 -41.12
N THR A 193 6.42 -20.89 -39.97
CA THR A 193 5.99 -19.68 -39.25
C THR A 193 6.56 -19.59 -37.84
N ILE A 194 7.61 -20.37 -37.54
CA ILE A 194 8.20 -20.45 -36.20
C ILE A 194 8.70 -19.09 -35.69
N GLU A 195 9.03 -18.13 -36.57
CA GLU A 195 9.43 -16.79 -36.15
C GLU A 195 8.35 -16.02 -35.36
N ILE A 196 7.06 -16.36 -35.48
CA ILE A 196 5.96 -15.66 -34.79
C ILE A 196 6.10 -15.70 -33.27
N ILE A 197 6.67 -16.78 -32.73
CA ILE A 197 6.82 -16.97 -31.27
C ILE A 197 8.14 -16.43 -30.73
N THR A 198 9.02 -15.87 -31.57
CA THR A 198 10.38 -15.47 -31.17
C THR A 198 10.35 -14.47 -30.03
N GLU A 199 9.53 -13.43 -30.13
CA GLU A 199 9.46 -12.38 -29.12
C GLU A 199 8.75 -12.85 -27.85
N ASP A 200 7.66 -13.60 -27.96
CA ASP A 200 6.95 -14.14 -26.79
C ASP A 200 7.84 -15.11 -25.99
N LEU A 201 8.56 -16.01 -26.68
CA LEU A 201 9.49 -16.94 -26.04
C LEU A 201 10.69 -16.22 -25.44
N ARG A 202 11.19 -15.18 -26.12
CA ARG A 202 12.26 -14.32 -25.60
C ARG A 202 11.83 -13.66 -24.29
N GLU A 203 10.64 -13.07 -24.24
CA GLU A 203 10.09 -12.47 -23.02
C GLU A 203 9.93 -13.50 -21.89
N ALA A 204 9.50 -14.73 -22.22
CA ALA A 204 9.44 -15.80 -21.22
C ALA A 204 10.82 -16.17 -20.66
N ILE A 205 11.83 -16.27 -21.52
CA ILE A 205 13.23 -16.49 -21.12
C ILE A 205 13.70 -15.32 -20.24
N ILE A 206 13.51 -14.07 -20.67
CA ILE A 206 13.88 -12.86 -19.91
C ILE A 206 13.22 -12.90 -18.54
N LYS A 207 11.94 -13.23 -18.42
CA LYS A 207 11.26 -13.29 -17.11
C LYS A 207 11.89 -14.29 -16.14
N ILE A 208 12.52 -15.35 -16.65
CA ILE A 208 13.18 -16.38 -15.83
C ILE A 208 14.62 -15.98 -15.48
N ILE A 209 15.38 -15.45 -16.44
CA ILE A 209 16.82 -15.19 -16.29
C ILE A 209 17.17 -13.71 -16.05
N CYS A 210 16.19 -12.80 -16.11
CA CYS A 210 16.38 -11.43 -15.67
C CYS A 210 16.65 -11.48 -14.19
N ALA A 211 17.88 -11.15 -13.85
CA ALA A 211 18.40 -11.44 -12.55
C ALA A 211 17.74 -10.48 -11.55
N GLU A 212 16.84 -10.98 -10.70
CA GLU A 212 16.53 -10.34 -9.42
C GLU A 212 17.77 -10.43 -8.53
N ARG A 213 18.84 -9.73 -8.91
CA ARG A 213 20.06 -9.62 -8.11
C ARG A 213 19.96 -8.45 -7.15
N LEU A 214 19.08 -7.49 -7.39
CA LEU A 214 18.89 -6.30 -6.56
C LEU A 214 17.52 -6.36 -5.86
N HIS A 215 17.52 -6.41 -4.54
CA HIS A 215 16.32 -6.52 -3.72
C HIS A 215 16.23 -5.37 -2.72
N VAL A 216 15.01 -5.04 -2.29
CA VAL A 216 14.77 -4.12 -1.18
C VAL A 216 14.50 -4.92 0.09
N ILE A 217 15.38 -4.82 1.08
CA ILE A 217 15.27 -5.58 2.34
C ILE A 217 14.61 -4.80 3.48
N HIS A 218 14.75 -3.47 3.49
CA HIS A 218 14.13 -2.59 4.46
C HIS A 218 13.56 -1.38 3.75
N LEU A 219 12.33 -1.01 4.11
CA LEU A 219 11.58 0.07 3.48
C LEU A 219 10.88 0.91 4.55
N THR A 220 11.10 2.22 4.50
CA THR A 220 10.45 3.20 5.38
C THR A 220 9.74 4.28 4.55
N SER A 221 9.21 5.32 5.19
CA SER A 221 8.64 6.47 4.48
C SER A 221 9.70 7.37 3.84
N HIS A 222 10.95 7.30 4.30
CA HIS A 222 12.03 8.20 3.86
C HIS A 222 13.35 7.49 3.54
N SER A 223 13.40 6.16 3.66
CA SER A 223 14.59 5.36 3.37
C SER A 223 14.25 4.00 2.80
N ALA A 224 15.19 3.45 2.04
CA ALA A 224 15.12 2.09 1.51
C ALA A 224 16.52 1.48 1.53
N THR A 225 16.65 0.23 1.98
CA THR A 225 17.91 -0.52 1.93
C THR A 225 17.86 -1.51 0.79
N LEU A 226 18.78 -1.37 -0.17
CA LEU A 226 18.95 -2.29 -1.28
C LEU A 226 20.06 -3.29 -0.97
N GLN A 227 19.88 -4.54 -1.39
CA GLN A 227 20.86 -5.61 -1.24
C GLN A 227 21.03 -6.35 -2.56
N TRP A 228 22.27 -6.70 -2.91
CA TRP A 228 22.58 -7.50 -4.09
C TRP A 228 23.71 -8.49 -3.87
N ARG A 229 23.83 -9.45 -4.79
CA ARG A 229 24.98 -10.35 -4.84
C ARG A 229 26.12 -9.67 -5.62
N PRO A 230 27.33 -9.52 -5.04
CA PRO A 230 28.45 -8.92 -5.75
C PRO A 230 28.84 -9.73 -6.99
N VAL A 231 29.00 -9.04 -8.12
CA VAL A 231 29.58 -9.57 -9.37
C VAL A 231 31.00 -9.06 -9.62
N LEU A 232 31.37 -8.00 -8.90
CA LEU A 232 32.69 -7.44 -8.82
C LEU A 232 33.37 -7.86 -7.50
N SER A 233 34.69 -7.74 -7.48
CA SER A 233 35.55 -7.77 -6.30
C SER A 233 36.14 -6.38 -6.07
N ALA A 234 36.73 -6.13 -4.91
CA ALA A 234 37.34 -4.82 -4.57
C ALA A 234 38.34 -4.33 -5.62
N ASP A 235 39.04 -5.26 -6.28
CA ASP A 235 40.12 -4.98 -7.22
C ASP A 235 39.64 -4.94 -8.69
N SER A 236 38.40 -5.38 -8.95
CA SER A 236 37.90 -5.62 -10.31
C SER A 236 37.01 -4.51 -10.84
N GLY A 237 36.61 -3.52 -10.03
CA GLY A 237 35.70 -2.46 -10.45
C GLY A 237 34.97 -1.75 -9.32
N TYR A 238 33.92 -1.00 -9.68
CA TYR A 238 33.00 -0.32 -8.76
C TYR A 238 31.56 -0.42 -9.27
N TYR A 239 30.58 -0.16 -8.41
CA TYR A 239 29.18 -0.01 -8.84
C TYR A 239 28.77 1.44 -8.88
N GLU A 240 27.92 1.78 -9.84
CA GLU A 240 27.27 3.07 -9.94
C GLU A 240 25.75 2.92 -9.78
N LEU A 241 25.24 3.35 -8.64
CA LEU A 241 23.83 3.31 -8.30
C LEU A 241 23.14 4.60 -8.74
N TRP A 242 22.14 4.45 -9.59
CA TRP A 242 21.29 5.53 -10.10
C TRP A 242 19.89 5.31 -9.54
N TYR A 243 19.25 6.33 -9.00
CA TYR A 243 17.86 6.22 -8.58
C TYR A 243 17.09 7.52 -8.77
N ASN A 244 15.84 7.40 -9.21
CA ASN A 244 14.93 8.52 -9.45
C ASN A 244 13.49 8.15 -9.07
N SER A 245 12.67 9.18 -8.87
CA SER A 245 11.23 9.00 -8.71
C SER A 245 10.57 8.87 -10.09
N MET A 246 9.66 7.91 -10.27
CA MET A 246 8.99 7.66 -11.56
C MET A 246 8.28 8.89 -12.15
N TRP A 247 7.91 9.87 -11.32
CA TRP A 247 7.18 11.07 -11.75
C TRP A 247 8.09 12.29 -11.99
N LYS A 248 9.39 12.16 -11.74
CA LYS A 248 10.39 13.24 -11.93
C LYS A 248 11.63 12.69 -12.60
N THR A 249 11.68 12.78 -13.93
CA THR A 249 12.82 12.34 -14.75
C THR A 249 14.05 13.22 -14.57
N ASP A 250 13.92 14.44 -14.02
CA ASP A 250 15.00 15.45 -13.97
C ASP A 250 15.94 15.35 -12.75
N ASN A 251 15.65 14.48 -11.77
CA ASN A 251 16.42 14.38 -10.52
C ASN A 251 17.00 12.96 -10.31
N GLU A 252 17.71 12.44 -11.30
CA GLU A 252 18.51 11.22 -11.12
C GLU A 252 19.63 11.46 -10.11
N THR A 253 19.56 10.74 -8.98
CA THR A 253 20.63 10.77 -7.98
C THR A 253 21.59 9.62 -8.25
N ARG A 254 22.88 9.95 -8.30
CA ARG A 254 23.95 9.01 -8.63
C ARG A 254 24.87 8.82 -7.43
N ARG A 255 25.24 7.56 -7.13
CA ARG A 255 26.13 7.19 -6.04
C ARG A 255 27.11 6.12 -6.50
N VAL A 256 28.40 6.31 -6.22
CA VAL A 256 29.45 5.32 -6.51
C VAL A 256 29.68 4.46 -5.28
N LEU A 257 29.80 3.15 -5.46
CA LEU A 257 29.97 2.15 -4.43
C LEU A 257 31.17 1.24 -4.75
N PRO A 258 31.94 0.78 -3.75
CA PRO A 258 33.01 -0.19 -3.95
C PRO A 258 32.57 -1.50 -4.62
N GLY A 259 33.45 -2.14 -5.40
CA GLY A 259 33.15 -3.38 -6.14
C GLY A 259 32.82 -4.60 -5.26
N ASP A 260 33.26 -4.61 -4.00
CA ASP A 260 32.93 -5.63 -3.00
C ASP A 260 31.64 -5.34 -2.21
N SER A 261 30.99 -4.20 -2.46
CA SER A 261 29.73 -3.85 -1.81
C SER A 261 28.59 -4.77 -2.23
N ASN A 262 27.76 -5.16 -1.26
CA ASN A 262 26.58 -6.00 -1.44
C ASN A 262 25.28 -5.36 -0.89
N TRP A 263 25.34 -4.14 -0.34
CA TRP A 263 24.17 -3.41 0.13
C TRP A 263 24.38 -1.89 0.08
N VAL A 264 23.29 -1.12 0.10
CA VAL A 264 23.30 0.33 0.24
C VAL A 264 22.00 0.82 0.88
N GLU A 265 22.09 1.83 1.74
CA GLU A 265 20.93 2.55 2.24
C GLU A 265 20.72 3.85 1.46
N LEU A 266 19.52 4.01 0.93
CA LEU A 266 18.97 5.23 0.36
C LEU A 266 18.22 6.01 1.43
N THR A 267 18.54 7.29 1.60
CA THR A 267 17.92 8.18 2.60
C THR A 267 17.30 9.40 1.93
N ASN A 268 16.50 10.18 2.66
CA ASN A 268 15.82 11.40 2.18
C ASN A 268 14.87 11.14 1.00
N LEU A 269 14.26 9.96 0.94
CA LEU A 269 13.22 9.64 -0.03
C LEU A 269 11.91 10.35 0.36
N GLN A 270 11.07 10.64 -0.63
CA GLN A 270 9.74 11.17 -0.40
C GLN A 270 8.78 10.04 0.00
N PRO A 271 7.86 10.28 0.93
CA PRO A 271 6.83 9.30 1.31
C PRO A 271 5.85 9.04 0.16
N ASP A 272 5.24 7.86 0.16
CA ASP A 272 4.23 7.43 -0.83
C ASP A 272 4.66 7.63 -2.29
N THR A 273 5.95 7.47 -2.56
CA THR A 273 6.56 7.78 -3.85
C THR A 273 7.24 6.55 -4.40
N THR A 274 6.99 6.24 -5.68
CA THR A 274 7.64 5.12 -6.36
C THR A 274 8.95 5.54 -6.98
N TYR A 275 9.99 4.76 -6.69
CA TYR A 275 11.35 4.94 -7.13
C TYR A 275 11.78 3.77 -8.02
N THR A 276 12.61 4.08 -9.01
CA THR A 276 13.38 3.11 -9.79
C THR A 276 14.84 3.26 -9.39
N ALA A 277 15.49 2.16 -8.99
CA ALA A 277 16.91 2.13 -8.72
C ALA A 277 17.61 1.17 -9.69
N ALA A 278 18.68 1.62 -10.31
CA ALA A 278 19.51 0.89 -11.27
C ALA A 278 20.98 0.87 -10.80
N LEU A 279 21.56 -0.31 -10.66
CA LEU A 279 22.93 -0.54 -10.22
C LEU A 279 23.77 -0.99 -11.42
N HIS A 280 24.74 -0.17 -11.80
CA HIS A 280 25.63 -0.38 -12.94
C HIS A 280 27.00 -0.88 -12.47
N PRO A 281 27.33 -2.17 -12.62
CA PRO A 281 28.69 -2.66 -12.41
C PRO A 281 29.64 -2.16 -13.51
N GLU A 282 30.70 -1.46 -13.11
CA GLU A 282 31.75 -0.93 -13.99
C GLU A 282 33.06 -1.69 -13.78
N SER A 283 33.61 -2.26 -14.85
CA SER A 283 34.90 -2.96 -14.85
C SER A 283 35.63 -2.78 -16.17
N ASN A 284 36.95 -2.80 -16.12
CA ASN A 284 37.82 -2.76 -17.31
C ASN A 284 38.07 -4.14 -17.93
N GLN A 285 37.73 -5.23 -17.24
CA GLN A 285 38.04 -6.59 -17.68
C GLN A 285 36.82 -7.30 -18.27
N ASN A 286 35.66 -7.09 -17.67
CA ASN A 286 34.44 -7.78 -18.03
C ASN A 286 33.29 -6.78 -18.18
N LEU A 287 32.43 -7.02 -19.15
CA LEU A 287 31.13 -6.36 -19.22
C LEU A 287 30.20 -7.03 -18.20
N PHE A 288 29.28 -6.25 -17.64
CA PHE A 288 28.32 -6.74 -16.66
C PHE A 288 26.96 -6.09 -16.89
N ASN A 289 25.92 -6.76 -16.42
CA ASN A 289 24.54 -6.31 -16.55
C ASN A 289 24.15 -5.27 -15.49
N THR A 290 23.36 -4.28 -15.91
CA THR A 290 22.72 -3.35 -14.97
C THR A 290 21.58 -4.06 -14.26
N LEU A 291 21.54 -3.95 -12.94
CA LEU A 291 20.47 -4.51 -12.11
C LEU A 291 19.46 -3.41 -11.79
N SER A 292 18.16 -3.65 -11.94
CA SER A 292 17.14 -2.64 -11.62
C SER A 292 16.06 -3.18 -10.69
N VAL A 293 15.53 -2.29 -9.83
CA VAL A 293 14.43 -2.59 -8.92
C VAL A 293 13.51 -1.38 -8.79
N ASN A 294 12.20 -1.64 -8.80
CA ASN A 294 11.19 -0.63 -8.52
C ASN A 294 10.62 -0.85 -7.12
N PHE A 295 10.47 0.21 -6.33
CA PHE A 295 9.88 0.14 -5.01
C PHE A 295 9.14 1.43 -4.64
N THR A 296 8.11 1.31 -3.80
CA THR A 296 7.30 2.45 -3.34
C THR A 296 7.53 2.67 -1.86
N THR A 297 7.99 3.87 -1.47
CA THR A 297 8.16 4.21 -0.05
C THR A 297 6.84 4.21 0.70
N LEU A 298 6.89 4.01 2.00
CA LEU A 298 5.67 4.05 2.83
C LEU A 298 5.12 5.49 2.92
N PRO A 299 3.81 5.68 3.10
CA PRO A 299 3.25 6.99 3.37
C PRO A 299 3.75 7.55 4.71
N ASP A 300 3.80 8.87 4.82
CA ASP A 300 4.32 9.55 6.01
C ASP A 300 3.38 9.40 7.21
N VAL A 301 3.96 9.41 8.41
CA VAL A 301 3.24 9.13 9.66
C VAL A 301 2.45 10.37 10.08
N VAL A 302 1.19 10.47 9.66
CA VAL A 302 0.27 11.56 10.04
C VAL A 302 -0.87 11.03 10.91
N SER A 303 -0.57 10.45 12.07
CA SER A 303 -1.63 10.01 13.00
C SER A 303 -1.27 10.24 14.46
N PRO A 304 -2.20 10.83 15.26
CA PRO A 304 -3.52 11.33 14.83
C PRO A 304 -3.41 12.63 13.99
N ALA A 305 -4.21 12.77 12.93
CA ALA A 305 -4.23 13.97 12.09
C ALA A 305 -5.24 15.01 12.60
N VAL A 306 -6.35 14.52 13.17
CA VAL A 306 -7.43 15.32 13.73
C VAL A 306 -7.84 14.73 15.08
N VAL A 307 -8.05 15.59 16.07
CA VAL A 307 -8.69 15.28 17.34
C VAL A 307 -9.89 16.22 17.48
N SER A 308 -11.07 15.67 17.71
CA SER A 308 -12.32 16.41 17.89
C SER A 308 -12.94 16.10 19.25
N VAL A 309 -13.68 17.07 19.77
CA VAL A 309 -14.42 16.96 21.03
C VAL A 309 -15.92 17.08 20.72
N SER A 310 -16.72 16.17 21.25
CA SER A 310 -18.19 16.14 21.13
C SER A 310 -18.84 15.81 22.48
N ASP A 311 -20.17 15.93 22.59
CA ASP A 311 -20.95 15.60 23.79
C ASP A 311 -20.34 16.12 25.11
N SER A 312 -20.16 17.43 25.23
CA SER A 312 -19.71 18.05 26.48
C SER A 312 -20.87 18.14 27.47
N GLY A 313 -20.82 17.36 28.54
CA GLY A 313 -21.70 17.51 29.71
C GLY A 313 -21.00 18.26 30.85
N PRO A 314 -21.67 18.43 32.00
CA PRO A 314 -21.05 19.08 33.17
C PRO A 314 -19.87 18.30 33.74
N HIS A 315 -19.89 16.96 33.62
CA HIS A 315 -18.88 16.07 34.20
C HIS A 315 -18.22 15.13 33.19
N GLN A 316 -18.48 15.32 31.89
CA GLN A 316 -17.97 14.42 30.86
C GLN A 316 -17.73 15.13 29.53
N ILE A 317 -16.79 14.63 28.74
CA ILE A 317 -16.59 15.02 27.34
C ILE A 317 -16.25 13.79 26.50
N CYS A 318 -16.73 13.74 25.25
CA CYS A 318 -16.33 12.70 24.29
C CYS A 318 -15.20 13.23 23.41
N VAL A 319 -14.15 12.43 23.24
CA VAL A 319 -12.97 12.76 22.44
C VAL A 319 -12.81 11.71 21.36
N SER A 320 -12.66 12.13 20.11
CA SER A 320 -12.44 11.24 18.96
C SER A 320 -11.27 11.69 18.10
N TRP A 321 -10.58 10.75 17.45
CA TRP A 321 -9.44 11.01 16.59
C TRP A 321 -9.48 10.20 15.30
N GLY A 322 -8.79 10.70 14.28
CA GLY A 322 -8.65 9.99 13.02
C GLY A 322 -7.53 10.51 12.12
N PRO A 323 -7.23 9.79 11.03
CA PRO A 323 -7.75 8.46 10.67
C PRO A 323 -7.14 7.30 11.50
N LEU A 324 -7.82 6.15 11.58
CA LEU A 324 -7.29 4.93 12.22
C LEU A 324 -6.24 4.24 11.32
N GLN A 325 -5.15 3.76 11.92
CA GLN A 325 -4.09 3.03 11.20
C GLN A 325 -3.79 1.69 11.89
N LEU A 326 -4.71 0.74 11.78
CA LEU A 326 -4.72 -0.55 12.50
C LEU A 326 -3.43 -1.38 12.37
N ALA A 327 -2.75 -1.31 11.23
CA ALA A 327 -1.51 -2.05 10.96
C ALA A 327 -0.24 -1.32 11.43
N ARG A 328 -0.35 -0.06 11.87
CA ARG A 328 0.79 0.84 12.12
C ARG A 328 0.84 1.37 13.55
N VAL A 329 -0.31 1.50 14.21
CA VAL A 329 -0.42 1.93 15.60
C VAL A 329 -0.49 0.73 16.52
N GLN A 330 0.38 0.71 17.53
CA GLN A 330 0.40 -0.31 18.57
C GLN A 330 -0.61 0.02 19.67
N ARG A 331 -0.66 1.29 20.11
CA ARG A 331 -1.59 1.80 21.14
C ARG A 331 -1.77 3.31 21.03
N TYR A 332 -2.88 3.80 21.55
CA TYR A 332 -3.11 5.23 21.77
C TYR A 332 -3.01 5.56 23.26
N THR A 333 -2.52 6.76 23.58
CA THR A 333 -2.51 7.32 24.94
C THR A 333 -3.27 8.64 24.92
N VAL A 334 -4.19 8.83 25.86
CA VAL A 334 -4.97 10.06 26.02
C VAL A 334 -4.61 10.68 27.36
N GLU A 335 -4.12 11.92 27.33
CA GLU A 335 -3.75 12.69 28.52
C GLU A 335 -4.62 13.93 28.63
N TYR A 336 -5.15 14.21 29.82
CA TYR A 336 -5.99 15.39 30.03
C TYR A 336 -5.80 16.03 31.40
N GLY A 337 -5.90 17.36 31.47
CA GLY A 337 -5.77 18.11 32.71
C GLY A 337 -6.45 19.49 32.65
N ALA A 338 -6.93 19.98 33.79
CA ALA A 338 -7.58 21.28 33.90
C ALA A 338 -6.53 22.42 33.79
N ILE A 339 -6.87 23.49 33.09
CA ILE A 339 -6.02 24.69 32.91
C ILE A 339 -6.60 25.82 33.79
N PRO A 340 -5.78 26.56 34.57
CA PRO A 340 -4.31 26.64 34.53
C PRO A 340 -3.56 25.66 35.43
N SER A 341 -4.23 25.00 36.37
CA SER A 341 -3.59 24.10 37.33
C SER A 341 -4.54 22.95 37.65
N GLY A 342 -4.12 21.73 37.33
CA GLY A 342 -4.85 20.50 37.62
C GLY A 342 -3.97 19.29 37.34
N ASP A 343 -4.29 18.17 37.99
CA ASP A 343 -3.55 16.92 37.79
C ASP A 343 -3.81 16.33 36.40
N VAL A 344 -2.74 15.83 35.78
CA VAL A 344 -2.82 15.18 34.47
C VAL A 344 -3.24 13.73 34.65
N HIS A 345 -4.34 13.38 34.00
CA HIS A 345 -4.87 12.03 33.96
C HIS A 345 -4.48 11.38 32.64
N THR A 346 -4.05 10.12 32.68
CA THR A 346 -3.59 9.36 31.51
C THR A 346 -4.40 8.09 31.34
N MET A 347 -4.84 7.83 30.11
CA MET A 347 -5.54 6.61 29.72
C MET A 347 -4.83 5.96 28.54
N THR A 348 -4.74 4.63 28.52
CA THR A 348 -4.18 3.87 27.40
C THR A 348 -5.27 3.07 26.71
N LEU A 349 -5.28 3.13 25.38
CA LEU A 349 -6.34 2.58 24.53
C LEU A 349 -5.75 1.68 23.46
N HIS A 350 -6.57 0.73 22.99
CA HIS A 350 -6.18 -0.20 21.94
C HIS A 350 -6.11 0.49 20.56
N SER A 351 -5.31 -0.05 19.65
CA SER A 351 -5.11 0.50 18.30
C SER A 351 -6.37 0.55 17.43
N GLN A 352 -7.43 -0.17 17.82
CA GLN A 352 -8.72 -0.22 17.11
C GLN A 352 -9.70 0.88 17.54
N GLN A 353 -9.43 1.57 18.66
CA GLN A 353 -10.32 2.60 19.18
C GLN A 353 -10.00 3.96 18.55
N ASN A 354 -11.04 4.69 18.16
CA ASN A 354 -10.97 6.06 17.63
C ASN A 354 -11.71 7.08 18.49
N SER A 355 -12.28 6.67 19.63
CA SER A 355 -12.95 7.56 20.56
C SER A 355 -12.89 7.06 22.00
N THR A 356 -13.02 7.98 22.95
CA THR A 356 -13.15 7.72 24.38
C THR A 356 -13.99 8.80 25.05
N ILE A 357 -14.62 8.47 26.18
CA ILE A 357 -15.36 9.42 27.02
C ILE A 357 -14.52 9.68 28.26
N LEU A 358 -14.23 10.96 28.53
CA LEU A 358 -13.59 11.39 29.78
C LEU A 358 -14.69 11.71 30.77
N THR A 359 -14.60 11.17 31.99
CA THR A 359 -15.62 11.31 33.04
C THR A 359 -15.02 11.85 34.34
N GLY A 360 -15.85 12.36 35.24
CA GLY A 360 -15.41 12.89 36.53
C GLY A 360 -14.77 14.27 36.42
N LEU A 361 -15.16 15.04 35.41
CA LEU A 361 -14.65 16.38 35.18
C LEU A 361 -15.40 17.42 36.02
N GLU A 362 -14.75 18.55 36.29
CA GLU A 362 -15.36 19.68 36.98
C GLU A 362 -16.23 20.49 36.01
N PRO A 363 -17.45 20.90 36.38
CA PRO A 363 -18.31 21.73 35.55
C PRO A 363 -17.71 23.10 35.25
N GLY A 364 -18.02 23.64 34.07
CA GLY A 364 -17.57 24.97 33.63
C GLY A 364 -16.04 25.14 33.54
N THR A 365 -15.29 24.05 33.43
CA THR A 365 -13.83 24.04 33.50
C THR A 365 -13.23 23.71 32.14
N GLN A 366 -12.10 24.36 31.82
CA GLN A 366 -11.37 24.15 30.58
C GLN A 366 -10.26 23.11 30.76
N TYR A 367 -10.25 22.11 29.90
CA TYR A 367 -9.29 21.01 29.86
C TYR A 367 -8.41 21.09 28.62
N LEU A 368 -7.12 20.74 28.79
CA LEU A 368 -6.24 20.39 27.68
C LEU A 368 -6.28 18.88 27.50
N VAL A 369 -6.54 18.39 26.28
CA VAL A 369 -6.56 16.97 25.96
C VAL A 369 -5.54 16.68 24.87
N THR A 370 -4.62 15.76 25.12
CA THR A 370 -3.59 15.31 24.17
C THR A 370 -3.81 13.85 23.84
N VAL A 371 -3.89 13.51 22.56
CA VAL A 371 -3.96 12.13 22.06
C VAL A 371 -2.65 11.80 21.37
N SER A 372 -1.91 10.81 21.86
CA SER A 372 -0.69 10.30 21.25
C SER A 372 -0.87 8.89 20.68
N ALA A 373 -0.22 8.62 19.55
CA ALA A 373 -0.20 7.32 18.92
C ALA A 373 1.23 6.76 18.97
N LEU A 374 1.40 5.60 19.61
CA LEU A 374 2.64 4.85 19.57
C LEU A 374 2.61 3.88 18.39
N HIS A 375 3.55 4.04 17.46
CA HIS A 375 3.64 3.22 16.25
C HIS A 375 4.52 1.99 16.45
N VAL A 376 4.32 0.94 15.64
CA VAL A 376 5.16 -0.29 15.68
C VAL A 376 6.65 -0.04 15.46
N ASN A 377 7.02 1.08 14.83
CA ASN A 377 8.40 1.50 14.66
C ASN A 377 8.99 2.24 15.89
N GLY A 378 8.25 2.30 17.00
CA GLY A 378 8.65 2.98 18.23
C GLY A 378 8.51 4.51 18.22
N LYS A 379 8.08 5.11 17.11
CA LYS A 379 7.83 6.57 17.05
C LYS A 379 6.49 6.91 17.67
N GLU A 380 6.45 8.02 18.39
CA GLU A 380 5.24 8.58 18.99
C GLU A 380 4.89 9.91 18.32
N ARG A 381 3.60 10.12 18.05
CA ARG A 381 3.10 11.40 17.53
C ARG A 381 1.80 11.77 18.22
N ALA A 382 1.68 13.04 18.60
CA ALA A 382 0.58 13.53 19.42
C ALA A 382 -0.11 14.75 18.82
N MET A 383 -1.38 14.91 19.15
CA MET A 383 -2.18 16.10 18.85
C MET A 383 -2.93 16.55 20.10
N THR A 384 -3.05 17.87 20.26
CA THR A 384 -3.66 18.47 21.43
C THR A 384 -4.85 19.34 21.04
N VAL A 385 -5.92 19.28 21.84
CA VAL A 385 -7.14 20.08 21.69
C VAL A 385 -7.55 20.66 23.05
N ARG A 386 -8.30 21.76 23.02
CA ARG A 386 -8.93 22.35 24.21
C ARG A 386 -10.39 21.93 24.26
N ALA A 387 -10.86 21.57 25.44
CA ALA A 387 -12.24 21.19 25.69
C ALA A 387 -12.81 21.98 26.87
N CYS A 388 -14.10 22.31 26.85
CA CYS A 388 -14.79 22.93 27.97
C CYS A 388 -15.97 22.05 28.40
N THR A 389 -16.09 21.79 29.70
CA THR A 389 -17.30 21.16 30.28
C THR A 389 -18.42 22.19 30.39
N GLN A 390 -19.66 21.72 30.36
CA GLN A 390 -20.82 22.59 30.58
C GLN A 390 -20.89 23.05 32.05
N GLU A 391 -21.54 24.18 32.30
CA GLU A 391 -21.90 24.55 33.67
C GLU A 391 -22.94 23.56 34.21
N ALA A 392 -22.84 23.22 35.50
CA ALA A 392 -23.84 22.38 36.14
C ALA A 392 -25.15 23.18 36.26
N SER A 393 -26.26 22.62 35.80
CA SER A 393 -27.58 23.22 36.00
C SER A 393 -27.90 23.29 37.50
N LEU A 394 -28.41 24.45 37.94
CA LEU A 394 -28.75 24.64 39.35
C LEU A 394 -29.98 23.80 39.73
N PRO A 395 -30.04 23.20 40.93
CA PRO A 395 -31.18 22.37 41.32
C PRO A 395 -32.48 23.19 41.42
N ALA A 396 -33.54 22.74 40.74
CA ALA A 396 -34.84 23.40 40.73
C ALA A 396 -35.61 23.26 42.07
N LEU A 397 -36.57 24.16 42.31
CA LEU A 397 -37.51 24.03 43.42
C LEU A 397 -38.43 22.80 43.21
N ALA A 398 -38.76 22.09 44.28
CA ALA A 398 -39.70 20.97 44.28
C ALA A 398 -40.96 21.29 45.11
N ASP A 399 -42.12 20.78 44.67
CA ASP A 399 -43.37 20.70 45.45
C ASP A 399 -43.83 22.03 46.09
N LEU A 400 -44.24 22.99 45.25
CA LEU A 400 -44.83 24.26 45.70
C LEU A 400 -46.32 24.06 46.04
N GLN A 401 -46.69 24.28 47.29
CA GLN A 401 -48.07 24.15 47.77
C GLN A 401 -48.59 25.49 48.33
N LEU A 402 -49.85 25.79 48.02
CA LEU A 402 -50.57 26.97 48.50
C LEU A 402 -51.78 26.53 49.33
N THR A 403 -51.83 26.95 50.60
CA THR A 403 -52.95 26.71 51.50
C THR A 403 -53.55 28.03 51.96
N ILE A 404 -54.85 28.24 51.72
CA ILE A 404 -55.57 29.46 52.14
C ILE A 404 -55.85 29.35 53.64
N VAL A 405 -55.42 30.36 54.42
CA VAL A 405 -55.55 30.36 55.89
C VAL A 405 -56.70 31.29 56.33
N GLU A 406 -56.81 32.49 55.74
CA GLU A 406 -57.90 33.46 56.00
C GLU A 406 -58.25 34.26 54.72
N ARG A 407 -59.30 35.11 54.75
CA ARG A 407 -59.80 35.87 53.56
C ARG A 407 -58.74 36.71 52.82
N GLN A 408 -57.61 37.03 53.47
CA GLN A 408 -56.49 37.78 52.90
C GLN A 408 -55.11 37.18 53.20
N GLU A 409 -55.03 35.93 53.69
CA GLU A 409 -53.77 35.28 54.08
C GLU A 409 -53.60 33.92 53.39
N VAL A 410 -52.50 33.74 52.67
CA VAL A 410 -52.11 32.47 52.00
C VAL A 410 -50.79 31.98 52.57
N GLN A 411 -50.77 30.74 53.04
CA GLN A 411 -49.54 30.06 53.42
C GLN A 411 -48.97 29.32 52.23
N VAL A 412 -47.70 29.60 51.94
CA VAL A 412 -46.93 29.02 50.82
C VAL A 412 -45.88 28.10 51.42
N ALA A 413 -45.80 26.85 50.96
CA ALA A 413 -44.81 25.86 51.38
C ALA A 413 -44.09 25.25 50.17
N TRP A 414 -42.81 24.91 50.32
CA TRP A 414 -41.98 24.36 49.23
C TRP A 414 -40.89 23.43 49.75
N GLN A 415 -40.31 22.65 48.84
CA GLN A 415 -39.12 21.82 49.07
C GLN A 415 -38.00 22.21 48.10
N ALA A 416 -36.75 22.12 48.52
CA ALA A 416 -35.60 22.34 47.63
C ALA A 416 -34.38 21.56 48.08
N HIS A 417 -33.46 21.35 47.14
CA HIS A 417 -32.17 20.76 47.40
C HIS A 417 -31.38 21.62 48.40
N GLN A 418 -30.83 20.99 49.45
CA GLN A 418 -30.21 21.71 50.56
C GLN A 418 -28.74 22.05 50.33
N GLU A 419 -28.01 21.26 49.54
CA GLU A 419 -26.60 21.53 49.29
C GLU A 419 -26.43 22.80 48.45
N GLY A 420 -25.59 23.72 48.95
CA GLY A 420 -25.28 25.00 48.29
C GLY A 420 -26.38 26.08 48.39
N LEU A 421 -27.52 25.78 49.01
CA LEU A 421 -28.66 26.70 49.11
C LEU A 421 -28.33 27.88 50.03
N LYS A 422 -28.49 29.11 49.52
CA LYS A 422 -28.31 30.36 50.27
C LYS A 422 -29.62 30.97 50.75
N GLY A 423 -30.73 30.71 50.06
CA GLY A 423 -32.05 31.19 50.45
C GLY A 423 -33.10 30.99 49.36
N TYR A 424 -34.23 31.67 49.50
CA TYR A 424 -35.33 31.63 48.54
C TYR A 424 -35.75 33.04 48.15
N TRP A 425 -36.05 33.25 46.86
CA TRP A 425 -36.62 34.48 46.35
C TRP A 425 -38.09 34.27 46.02
N LEU A 426 -38.97 34.98 46.72
CA LEU A 426 -40.42 34.90 46.54
C LEU A 426 -40.94 36.19 45.89
N SER A 427 -41.88 36.05 44.97
CA SER A 427 -42.56 37.18 44.34
C SER A 427 -44.05 36.88 44.16
N TRP A 428 -44.91 37.84 44.48
CA TRP A 428 -46.37 37.72 44.35
C TRP A 428 -47.02 39.04 43.99
N GLU A 429 -48.25 38.98 43.50
CA GLU A 429 -49.05 40.14 43.15
C GLU A 429 -49.87 40.63 44.34
N THR A 430 -49.89 41.96 44.55
CA THR A 430 -50.59 42.64 45.65
C THR A 430 -51.62 43.60 45.10
N GLU A 431 -52.72 43.77 45.84
CA GLU A 431 -53.81 44.67 45.48
C GLU A 431 -53.46 46.11 45.89
N SER A 432 -53.24 46.98 44.90
CA SER A 432 -52.95 48.40 45.12
C SER A 432 -54.23 49.21 45.04
N SER A 433 -54.56 49.96 46.09
CA SER A 433 -55.73 50.85 46.13
C SER A 433 -55.63 52.07 45.20
N ARG A 434 -54.55 52.20 44.41
CA ARG A 434 -54.26 53.39 43.58
C ARG A 434 -53.95 53.08 42.10
N SER A 435 -54.04 51.83 41.63
CA SER A 435 -53.73 51.49 40.23
C SER A 435 -54.53 50.31 39.69
N ILE A 436 -54.94 50.38 38.42
CA ILE A 436 -55.67 49.30 37.69
C ILE A 436 -54.78 48.07 37.42
N LYS A 437 -53.45 48.18 37.57
CA LYS A 437 -52.52 47.04 37.46
C LYS A 437 -52.10 46.54 38.86
N PRO A 438 -52.05 45.21 39.09
CA PRO A 438 -51.53 44.64 40.32
C PRO A 438 -50.05 45.01 40.51
N SER A 439 -49.67 45.37 41.74
CA SER A 439 -48.28 45.68 42.09
C SER A 439 -47.54 44.42 42.51
N MET A 440 -46.33 44.19 41.98
CA MET A 440 -45.54 43.01 42.30
C MET A 440 -44.71 43.26 43.58
N SER A 441 -44.95 42.44 44.60
CA SER A 441 -44.16 42.42 45.85
C SER A 441 -43.17 41.26 45.81
N SER A 442 -42.02 41.41 46.48
CA SER A 442 -41.01 40.35 46.57
C SER A 442 -40.32 40.34 47.92
N VAL A 443 -39.89 39.16 48.37
CA VAL A 443 -39.19 38.95 49.64
C VAL A 443 -38.11 37.89 49.50
N TYR A 444 -36.98 38.09 50.18
CA TYR A 444 -35.93 37.10 50.32
C TYR A 444 -36.06 36.36 51.66
N LEU A 445 -35.98 35.03 51.62
CA LEU A 445 -36.06 34.18 52.79
C LEU A 445 -34.75 33.39 53.01
N PRO A 446 -34.35 33.15 54.26
CA PRO A 446 -33.17 32.36 54.58
C PRO A 446 -33.33 30.89 54.14
N PRO A 447 -32.24 30.12 54.02
CA PRO A 447 -32.27 28.76 53.48
C PRO A 447 -33.01 27.77 54.40
N THR A 448 -33.17 28.12 55.68
CA THR A 448 -33.94 27.36 56.66
C THR A 448 -35.46 27.49 56.49
N SER A 449 -35.94 28.47 55.72
CA SER A 449 -37.36 28.70 55.53
C SER A 449 -37.97 27.69 54.55
N ARG A 450 -38.95 26.91 55.02
CA ARG A 450 -39.71 25.95 54.18
C ARG A 450 -41.15 26.38 53.90
N SER A 451 -41.60 27.43 54.58
CA SER A 451 -42.91 28.04 54.36
C SER A 451 -42.93 29.49 54.80
N THR A 452 -43.80 30.30 54.22
CA THR A 452 -44.10 31.66 54.68
C THR A 452 -45.59 31.97 54.55
N ARG A 453 -46.05 33.01 55.26
CA ARG A 453 -47.41 33.54 55.12
C ARG A 453 -47.37 34.86 54.36
N LEU A 454 -48.25 34.98 53.37
CA LEU A 454 -48.40 36.17 52.55
C LEU A 454 -49.76 36.81 52.85
N THR A 455 -49.76 38.12 53.09
CA THR A 455 -50.97 38.92 53.36
C THR A 455 -51.22 39.93 52.23
N HIS A 456 -52.47 40.35 52.04
CA HIS A 456 -52.89 41.37 51.04
C HIS A 456 -52.70 40.93 49.56
N LEU A 457 -52.99 39.67 49.24
CA LEU A 457 -52.98 39.18 47.86
C LEU A 457 -54.21 39.67 47.07
N ALA A 458 -53.99 39.99 45.79
CA ALA A 458 -55.04 40.33 44.83
C ALA A 458 -55.89 39.08 44.47
N ALA A 459 -57.08 39.29 43.89
CA ALA A 459 -57.86 38.17 43.35
C ALA A 459 -57.08 37.50 42.21
N SER A 460 -56.89 36.19 42.25
CA SER A 460 -56.10 35.38 41.28
C SER A 460 -54.59 35.71 41.22
N SER A 461 -53.94 36.02 42.35
CA SER A 461 -52.49 36.30 42.39
C SER A 461 -51.62 35.10 42.02
N ARG A 462 -50.64 35.34 41.13
CA ARG A 462 -49.54 34.42 40.86
C ARG A 462 -48.45 34.56 41.92
N VAL A 463 -48.13 33.45 42.60
CA VAL A 463 -47.03 33.36 43.58
C VAL A 463 -45.92 32.53 42.98
N CYS A 464 -44.71 33.07 42.94
CA CYS A 464 -43.51 32.38 42.45
C CYS A 464 -42.45 32.27 43.53
N VAL A 465 -41.81 31.11 43.62
CA VAL A 465 -40.73 30.80 44.56
C VAL A 465 -39.55 30.24 43.78
N SER A 466 -38.35 30.80 43.96
CA SER A 466 -37.13 30.29 43.36
C SER A 466 -36.04 30.06 44.41
N PRO A 467 -35.27 28.96 44.33
CA PRO A 467 -34.12 28.75 45.18
C PRO A 467 -32.96 29.66 44.74
N VAL A 468 -32.18 30.14 45.69
CA VAL A 468 -31.00 30.96 45.45
C VAL A 468 -29.79 30.20 45.99
N TYR A 469 -28.86 29.86 45.11
CA TYR A 469 -27.59 29.20 45.40
C TYR A 469 -26.44 30.21 45.32
N SER A 470 -25.23 29.82 45.73
CA SER A 470 -24.04 30.67 45.64
C SER A 470 -23.69 31.10 44.21
N SER A 471 -24.07 30.30 43.21
CA SER A 471 -23.84 30.52 41.78
C SER A 471 -24.97 31.27 41.08
N GLY A 472 -26.11 31.53 41.74
CA GLY A 472 -27.24 32.25 41.14
C GLY A 472 -28.61 31.76 41.58
N ARG A 473 -29.66 32.27 40.90
CA ARG A 473 -31.05 31.87 41.13
C ARG A 473 -31.37 30.64 40.29
N GLY A 474 -31.73 29.53 40.92
CA GLY A 474 -32.17 28.31 40.24
C GLY A 474 -33.62 28.43 39.75
N ASP A 475 -34.05 27.43 38.97
CA ASP A 475 -35.39 27.41 38.40
C ASP A 475 -36.46 27.31 39.50
N GLY A 476 -37.39 28.27 39.49
CA GLY A 476 -38.47 28.37 40.47
C GLY A 476 -39.80 27.83 39.97
N LEU A 477 -40.70 27.57 40.93
CA LEU A 477 -42.08 27.20 40.64
C LEU A 477 -43.02 28.39 40.86
N CYS A 478 -44.08 28.46 40.06
CA CYS A 478 -45.14 29.44 40.21
C CYS A 478 -46.50 28.75 40.27
N CYS A 479 -47.36 29.18 41.19
CA CYS A 479 -48.74 28.71 41.30
C CYS A 479 -49.70 29.91 41.44
N THR A 480 -50.92 29.77 40.92
CA THR A 480 -51.98 30.78 41.02
C THR A 480 -52.91 30.45 42.18
N ALA A 481 -53.15 31.41 43.07
CA ALA A 481 -54.14 31.28 44.13
C ALA A 481 -55.50 31.83 43.66
N GLU A 482 -56.44 30.95 43.30
CA GLU A 482 -57.79 31.36 42.92
C GLU A 482 -58.68 31.62 44.16
N ARG A 483 -59.39 32.75 44.17
CA ARG A 483 -60.48 33.00 45.15
C ARG A 483 -61.75 32.37 44.61
N HIS A 484 -62.40 31.52 45.40
CA HIS A 484 -63.82 31.22 45.19
C HIS A 484 -64.64 32.47 45.51
N THR A 485 -65.18 33.13 44.47
CA THR A 485 -66.24 34.12 44.63
C THR A 485 -67.58 33.37 44.70
N ASP A 486 -68.13 33.21 45.91
CA ASP A 486 -69.52 32.78 46.09
C ASP A 486 -70.45 33.90 45.60
N SER A 487 -71.03 33.72 44.42
CA SER A 487 -72.15 34.52 43.93
C SER A 487 -73.41 33.66 43.86
N SER A 488 -74.07 33.45 45.00
CA SER A 488 -75.45 32.98 45.06
C SER A 488 -76.18 33.59 46.26
N GLN A 489 -76.84 34.73 46.02
CA GLN A 489 -77.89 35.45 46.79
C GLN A 489 -77.83 36.88 46.21
N TRP A 490 -78.78 37.46 45.48
CA TRP A 490 -80.24 37.55 45.55
C TRP A 490 -80.78 37.62 44.09
N GLY A 491 -81.96 37.11 43.70
CA GLY A 491 -83.23 37.13 44.40
C GLY A 491 -84.01 38.36 43.97
#